data_AF-A0A8X6QHL7-F1
#
_entry.id   AF-A0A8X6QHL7-F1
#
_cell.length_a   1.000
_cell.length_b   1.000
_cell.length_c   1.000
_cell.angle_alpha   90.00
_cell.angle_beta   90.00
_cell.angle_gamma   90.00
#
_symmetry.space_group_name_H-M   'P 1'
#
loop_
_entity.id
_entity.type
_entity.pdbx_description
1 polymer ?
#
loop_
_entity_poly.entity_id
_entity_poly.type
_entity_poly.pdbx_seq_one_letter_code
_entity_poly.pdbx_strand_id
1 'polypeptide(L)'
;LAKKGLYLWKSERTTNMAPVQYDINEWLEQNKKYFVPPICNKLMYKDGQLKTFFVGGPNSRKDFHMEEGEELFYMLKGDMRLVIAEKRTILEISK
;
A
#
# COMPACT_ATOMS: atom_id res chain seq x y z
N LEU A 1 9.33 53.82 4.93
CA LEU A 1 10.12 52.67 4.44
C LEU A 1 9.61 51.39 5.10
N ALA A 2 8.70 50.68 4.44
CA ALA A 2 8.36 49.28 4.75
C ALA A 2 7.69 48.69 3.50
N LYS A 3 8.48 48.02 2.64
CA LYS A 3 7.96 47.32 1.46
C LYS A 3 7.31 46.03 1.94
N LYS A 4 5.98 45.93 1.81
CA LYS A 4 5.24 44.66 1.93
C LYS A 4 5.70 43.75 0.79
N GLY A 5 6.51 42.75 1.11
CA GLY A 5 6.90 41.69 0.19
C GLY A 5 5.75 40.72 0.00
N LEU A 6 5.22 40.67 -1.22
CA LEU A 6 4.26 39.66 -1.66
C LEU A 6 5.02 38.34 -1.85
N TYR A 7 4.81 37.37 -0.97
CA TYR A 7 5.35 36.02 -1.17
C TYR A 7 4.52 35.31 -2.24
N LEU A 8 5.00 35.35 -3.49
CA LEU A 8 4.51 34.52 -4.57
C LEU A 8 5.12 33.12 -4.43
N TRP A 9 4.37 32.17 -3.85
CA TRP A 9 4.70 30.76 -3.97
C TRP A 9 4.38 30.31 -5.40
N LYS A 10 5.40 30.19 -6.25
CA LYS A 10 5.26 29.48 -7.52
C LYS A 10 5.10 28.00 -7.18
N SER A 11 3.87 27.48 -7.25
CA SER A 11 3.67 26.04 -7.35
C SER A 11 4.31 25.61 -8.67
N GLU A 12 5.46 24.96 -8.62
CA GLU A 12 5.87 24.12 -9.73
C GLU A 12 4.81 23.04 -9.84
N ARG A 13 3.85 23.26 -10.74
CA ARG A 13 2.88 22.24 -11.12
C ARG A 13 3.71 21.08 -11.66
N THR A 14 3.82 20.05 -10.82
CA THR A 14 4.21 18.71 -11.21
C THR A 14 3.50 18.39 -12.52
N THR A 15 4.29 17.93 -13.48
CA THR A 15 3.91 17.64 -14.86
C THR A 15 2.50 17.05 -14.96
N ASN A 16 1.66 17.62 -15.83
CA ASN A 16 0.36 17.09 -16.27
C ASN A 16 0.56 15.71 -16.95
N MET A 17 0.88 14.69 -16.17
CA MET A 17 0.86 13.31 -16.61
C MET A 17 -0.54 12.78 -16.37
N ALA A 18 -1.16 12.27 -17.42
CA ALA A 18 -2.42 11.55 -17.29
C ALA A 18 -2.26 10.40 -16.27
N PRO A 19 -3.31 10.08 -15.49
CA PRO A 19 -3.24 8.97 -14.55
C PRO A 19 -2.85 7.69 -15.30
N VAL A 20 -1.84 6.98 -14.79
CA VAL A 20 -1.43 5.71 -15.38
C VAL A 20 -2.44 4.64 -14.98
N GLN A 21 -3.07 4.01 -15.97
CA GLN A 21 -3.99 2.90 -15.76
C GLN A 21 -3.26 1.57 -15.99
N TYR A 22 -3.52 0.59 -15.13
CA TYR A 22 -2.95 -0.75 -15.23
C TYR A 22 -4.07 -1.79 -15.34
N ASP A 23 -3.87 -2.78 -16.20
CA ASP A 23 -4.63 -4.02 -16.11
C ASP A 23 -4.08 -4.86 -14.95
N ILE A 24 -4.94 -5.14 -13.97
CA ILE A 24 -4.53 -5.87 -12.76
C ILE A 24 -4.13 -7.31 -13.08
N ASN A 25 -4.81 -7.99 -14.01
CA ASN A 25 -4.52 -9.37 -14.34
C ASN A 25 -3.16 -9.49 -15.05
N GLU A 26 -2.90 -8.62 -16.02
CA GLU A 26 -1.63 -8.59 -16.71
C GLU A 26 -0.48 -8.27 -15.73
N TRP A 27 -0.68 -7.26 -14.87
CA TRP A 27 0.32 -6.89 -13.88
C TRP A 27 0.60 -8.03 -12.89
N LEU A 28 -0.42 -8.77 -12.46
CA LEU A 28 -0.26 -9.92 -11.58
C LEU A 28 0.56 -11.03 -12.24
N GLU A 29 0.28 -11.39 -13.50
CA GLU A 29 1.03 -12.44 -14.19
C GLU A 29 2.50 -12.05 -14.40
N GLN A 30 2.78 -10.79 -14.78
CA GLN A 30 4.15 -10.28 -14.91
C GLN A 30 4.92 -10.30 -13.58
N ASN A 31 4.22 -10.18 -12.45
CA ASN A 31 4.79 -10.09 -11.12
C ASN A 31 4.62 -11.36 -10.27
N LYS A 32 4.10 -12.44 -10.85
CA LYS A 32 3.74 -13.68 -10.15
C LYS A 32 4.85 -14.25 -9.28
N LYS A 33 6.10 -14.14 -9.72
CA LYS A 33 7.30 -14.59 -8.98
C LYS A 33 7.50 -13.92 -7.62
N TYR A 34 6.90 -12.76 -7.38
CA TYR A 34 7.01 -12.03 -6.11
C TYR A 34 5.92 -12.45 -5.10
N PHE A 35 4.88 -13.14 -5.54
CA PHE A 35 3.73 -13.53 -4.70
C PHE A 35 3.89 -14.94 -4.09
N VAL A 36 5.10 -15.49 -4.15
CA VAL A 36 5.49 -16.76 -3.55
C VAL A 36 6.67 -16.54 -2.58
N PRO A 37 6.92 -17.48 -1.65
CA PRO A 37 8.08 -17.41 -0.78
C PRO A 37 9.40 -17.28 -1.56
N PRO A 38 10.38 -16.51 -1.06
CA PRO A 38 10.41 -15.86 0.26
C PRO A 38 9.83 -14.43 0.31
N ILE A 39 9.31 -13.89 -0.80
CA ILE A 39 8.99 -12.45 -0.91
C ILE A 39 7.53 -12.18 -0.52
N CYS A 40 6.60 -12.93 -1.08
CA CYS A 40 5.15 -12.87 -0.83
C CYS A 40 4.48 -11.49 -0.93
N ASN A 41 5.11 -10.44 -1.44
CA ASN A 41 4.48 -9.14 -1.66
C ASN A 41 5.18 -8.31 -2.74
N LYS A 42 4.45 -7.34 -3.30
CA LYS A 42 5.03 -6.32 -4.17
C LYS A 42 4.25 -5.01 -4.10
N LEU A 43 4.98 -3.90 -3.98
CA LEU A 43 4.46 -2.54 -4.11
C LEU A 43 4.18 -2.22 -5.59
N MET A 44 2.96 -1.74 -5.89
CA MET A 44 2.54 -1.39 -7.25
C MET A 44 3.00 0.03 -7.65
N TYR A 45 2.78 1.03 -6.78
CA TYR A 45 3.13 2.43 -7.03
C TYR A 45 4.17 2.92 -6.03
N LYS A 46 5.27 3.51 -6.51
CA LYS A 46 6.32 4.07 -5.65
C LYS A 46 6.09 5.54 -5.29
N ASP A 47 5.47 6.30 -6.19
CA ASP A 47 5.42 7.77 -6.12
C ASP A 47 4.02 8.31 -5.79
N GLY A 48 3.16 7.47 -5.19
CA GLY A 48 1.80 7.84 -4.77
C GLY A 48 1.71 8.18 -3.29
N GLN A 49 0.66 8.91 -2.90
CA GLN A 49 0.34 9.13 -1.49
C GLN A 49 -0.09 7.82 -0.79
N LEU A 50 -0.70 6.89 -1.52
CA LEU A 50 -1.15 5.60 -1.02
C LEU A 50 -0.14 4.50 -1.39
N LYS A 51 0.34 3.76 -0.39
CA LYS A 51 1.14 2.55 -0.62
C LYS A 51 0.21 1.39 -0.97
N THR A 52 0.18 1.00 -2.24
CA THR A 52 -0.67 -0.11 -2.73
C THR A 52 0.17 -1.37 -2.90
N PHE A 53 -0.04 -2.36 -2.03
CA PHE A 53 0.63 -3.64 -2.09
C PHE A 53 -0.28 -4.75 -2.60
N PHE A 54 0.28 -5.65 -3.40
CA PHE A 54 -0.29 -6.96 -3.64
C PHE A 54 0.48 -7.97 -2.81
N VAL A 55 -0.25 -8.81 -2.07
CA VAL A 55 0.30 -9.77 -1.13
C VAL A 55 -0.12 -11.17 -1.57
N GLY A 56 0.85 -12.09 -1.62
CA GLY A 56 0.67 -13.50 -1.94
C GLY A 56 0.97 -14.39 -0.75
N GLY A 57 1.15 -15.68 -1.03
CA GLY A 57 1.39 -16.69 0.01
C GLY A 57 1.98 -17.99 -0.53
N PRO A 58 2.22 -18.97 0.36
CA PRO A 58 1.93 -18.92 1.80
C PRO A 58 2.87 -17.96 2.55
N ASN A 59 2.34 -17.23 3.52
CA ASN A 59 3.15 -16.39 4.42
C ASN A 59 2.52 -16.37 5.81
N SER A 60 3.33 -16.61 6.85
CA SER A 60 2.89 -16.56 8.24
C SER A 60 4.00 -15.97 9.11
N ARG A 61 3.64 -15.06 10.00
CA ARG A 61 4.59 -14.37 10.87
C ARG A 61 4.11 -14.37 12.31
N LYS A 62 5.06 -14.24 13.25
CA LYS A 62 4.78 -14.17 14.70
C LYS A 62 4.80 -12.74 15.23
N ASP A 63 5.42 -11.82 14.51
CA ASP A 63 5.46 -10.40 14.83
C ASP A 63 4.18 -9.67 14.43
N PHE A 64 3.87 -8.61 15.17
CA PHE A 64 2.77 -7.70 14.90
C PHE A 64 3.30 -6.41 14.27
N HIS A 65 2.60 -5.92 13.24
CA HIS A 65 2.86 -4.61 12.66
C HIS A 65 2.13 -3.53 13.46
N MET A 66 2.83 -2.44 13.77
CA MET A 66 2.25 -1.25 14.39
C MET A 66 2.36 -0.11 13.38
N GLU A 67 1.22 0.30 12.84
CA GLU A 67 1.10 1.41 11.89
C GLU A 67 0.12 2.43 12.49
N GLU A 68 0.45 3.72 12.38
CA GLU A 68 -0.37 4.81 12.91
C GLU A 68 -1.51 5.17 11.96
N GLY A 69 -1.36 4.81 10.68
CA GLY A 69 -2.38 4.99 9.63
C GLY A 69 -3.36 3.83 9.50
N GLU A 70 -4.42 4.07 8.71
CA GLU A 70 -5.40 3.05 8.35
C GLU A 70 -4.86 2.13 7.24
N GLU A 71 -5.12 0.83 7.37
CA GLU A 71 -4.81 -0.17 6.34
C GLU A 71 -6.12 -0.79 5.79
N LEU A 72 -6.26 -0.81 4.46
CA LEU A 72 -7.39 -1.45 3.77
C LEU A 72 -6.98 -2.80 3.20
N PHE A 73 -7.72 -3.85 3.55
CA PHE A 73 -7.50 -5.21 3.07
C PHE A 73 -8.64 -5.69 2.17
N TYR A 74 -8.29 -6.12 0.96
CA TYR A 74 -9.21 -6.68 -0.03
C TYR A 74 -8.69 -8.01 -0.58
N MET A 75 -9.48 -9.08 -0.42
CA MET A 75 -9.12 -10.42 -0.88
C MET A 75 -9.55 -10.62 -2.33
N LEU A 76 -8.58 -10.57 -3.25
CA LEU A 76 -8.79 -10.89 -4.66
C LEU A 76 -8.94 -12.39 -4.90
N LYS A 77 -8.18 -13.21 -4.16
CA LYS A 77 -8.16 -14.67 -4.31
C LYS A 77 -7.68 -15.34 -3.02
N GLY A 78 -8.33 -16.45 -2.67
CA GLY A 78 -7.99 -17.27 -1.51
C GLY A 78 -8.41 -16.60 -0.20
N ASP A 79 -7.89 -17.14 0.89
CA ASP A 79 -8.28 -16.74 2.25
C ASP A 79 -7.11 -16.11 3.00
N MET A 80 -7.43 -15.26 3.97
CA MET A 80 -6.45 -14.61 4.84
C MET A 80 -6.93 -14.63 6.29
N ARG A 81 -5.98 -14.81 7.20
CA ARG A 81 -6.15 -14.66 8.65
C ARG A 81 -5.38 -13.44 9.13
N LEU A 82 -6.08 -12.42 9.60
CA LEU A 82 -5.52 -11.23 10.22
C LEU A 82 -5.70 -11.29 11.73
N VAL A 83 -4.57 -11.29 12.46
CA VAL A 83 -4.55 -11.27 13.93
C VAL A 83 -4.30 -9.85 14.41
N ILE A 84 -5.18 -9.32 15.23
CA ILE A 84 -5.13 -7.94 15.74
C ILE A 84 -4.97 -7.97 17.25
N ALA A 85 -4.05 -7.16 17.78
CA ALA A 85 -3.88 -6.97 19.21
C ALA A 85 -4.38 -5.57 19.60
N GLU A 86 -5.44 -5.48 20.40
CA GLU A 86 -5.98 -4.20 20.88
C GLU A 86 -6.12 -4.21 22.41
N LYS A 87 -5.50 -3.23 23.09
CA LYS A 87 -5.61 -2.90 24.54
C LYS A 87 -5.29 -4.01 25.56
N ARG A 88 -5.34 -5.30 25.18
CA ARG A 88 -4.99 -6.57 25.86
C ARG A 88 -5.69 -7.80 25.23
N THR A 89 -6.54 -7.60 24.22
CA THR A 89 -7.30 -8.66 23.55
C THR A 89 -6.68 -8.98 22.20
N ILE A 90 -6.70 -10.26 21.83
CA ILE A 90 -6.37 -10.73 20.50
C ILE A 90 -7.67 -11.02 19.75
N LEU A 91 -7.86 -10.37 18.60
CA LEU A 91 -8.96 -10.59 17.68
C LEU A 91 -8.44 -11.24 16.41
N GLU A 92 -9.29 -12.03 15.76
CA GLU A 92 -8.98 -12.69 14.51
C GLU A 92 -10.06 -12.39 13.48
N ILE A 93 -9.64 -11.93 12.31
CA ILE A 93 -10.49 -11.71 11.16
C ILE A 93 -10.04 -12.69 10.08
N SER A 94 -10.96 -13.55 9.65
CA SER A 94 -10.76 -14.42 8.48
C SER A 94 -11.66 -13.96 7.34
N LYS A 95 -11.10 -13.85 6.14
CA LYS A 95 -11.81 -13.48 4.91
C LYS A 95 -11.41 -14.42 3.79
#